data_AF-A0A7V1TWJ4-F1
#
_entry.id   AF-A0A7V1TWJ4-F1
#
_cell.length_a   1.000
_cell.length_b   1.000
_cell.length_c   1.000
_cell.angle_alpha   90.00
_cell.angle_beta   90.00
_cell.angle_gamma   90.00
#
_symmetry.space_group_name_H-M   'P 1'
#
loop_
_entity.id
_entity.type
_entity.pdbx_description
1 polymer ?
#
loop_
_entity_poly.entity_id
_entity_poly.type
_entity_poly.pdbx_seq_one_letter_code
_entity_poly.pdbx_strand_id
1 'polypeptide(L)'
;MSTDNSSALCDNHPQMTAIGSCAVCGKPICSDCVVEKSGRYFCEDALHQQVFDQYTVLGWSQTMFEAELIAKNLTAHNIPTLWFNRQWYRNDEKPVVFVEHDVVRRAHEILQTLDLLDFIILDRYDR
;
A
#
# COMPACT_ATOMS: atom_id res chain seq x y z
N MET A 1 0.52 -27.59 -17.00
CA MET A 1 -0.30 -26.45 -17.47
C MET A 1 -1.11 -25.98 -16.28
N SER A 2 -0.65 -24.93 -15.59
CA SER A 2 -1.34 -24.42 -14.39
C SER A 2 -2.05 -23.14 -14.79
N THR A 3 -3.32 -23.24 -15.13
CA THR A 3 -4.19 -22.05 -15.28
C THR A 3 -4.96 -21.88 -13.98
N ASP A 4 -4.31 -21.31 -12.97
CA ASP A 4 -5.03 -20.63 -11.90
C ASP A 4 -5.51 -19.29 -12.47
N ASN A 5 -6.52 -19.35 -13.32
CA ASN A 5 -7.21 -18.16 -13.81
C ASN A 5 -8.35 -17.82 -12.85
N SER A 6 -8.01 -17.52 -11.60
CA SER A 6 -8.92 -16.77 -10.72
C SER A 6 -8.84 -15.30 -11.13
N SER A 7 -9.39 -15.00 -12.30
CA SER A 7 -9.43 -13.65 -12.84
C SER A 7 -10.34 -12.80 -11.95
N ALA A 8 -9.73 -12.03 -11.03
CA ALA A 8 -10.47 -11.14 -10.16
C ALA A 8 -11.37 -10.19 -10.98
N LEU A 9 -12.52 -9.82 -10.42
CA LEU A 9 -13.42 -8.84 -11.03
C LEU A 9 -12.96 -7.44 -10.62
N CYS A 10 -13.17 -6.44 -11.49
CA CYS A 10 -12.84 -5.07 -11.15
C CYS A 10 -13.70 -4.58 -9.99
N ASP A 11 -13.08 -3.91 -9.02
CA ASP A 11 -13.76 -3.37 -7.84
C ASP A 11 -14.81 -2.31 -8.23
N ASN A 12 -14.50 -1.47 -9.23
CA ASN A 12 -15.41 -0.44 -9.75
C ASN A 12 -16.46 -1.02 -10.72
N HIS A 13 -16.12 -2.08 -11.44
CA HIS A 13 -16.95 -2.69 -12.46
C HIS A 13 -17.00 -4.21 -12.26
N PRO A 14 -17.87 -4.72 -11.36
CA PRO A 14 -17.93 -6.15 -11.01
C PRO A 14 -18.27 -7.07 -12.20
N GLN A 15 -18.76 -6.52 -13.30
CA GLN A 15 -19.02 -7.22 -14.56
C GLN A 15 -17.80 -7.39 -15.46
N MET A 16 -16.68 -6.72 -15.17
CA MET A 16 -15.48 -6.72 -15.98
C MET A 16 -14.32 -7.45 -15.27
N THR A 17 -13.55 -8.19 -16.05
CA THR A 17 -12.34 -8.85 -15.57
C THR A 17 -11.25 -7.81 -15.28
N ALA A 18 -10.62 -7.92 -14.13
CA ALA A 18 -9.45 -7.12 -13.79
C ALA A 18 -8.23 -7.59 -14.59
N ILE A 19 -7.46 -6.62 -15.07
CA ILE A 19 -6.19 -6.84 -15.78
C ILE A 19 -4.98 -6.66 -14.85
N GLY A 20 -5.20 -6.18 -13.63
CA GLY A 20 -4.22 -6.10 -12.57
C GLY A 20 -4.79 -5.43 -11.32
N SER A 21 -3.92 -4.98 -10.41
CA SER A 21 -4.30 -4.39 -9.13
C SER A 21 -3.63 -3.04 -8.90
N CYS A 22 -4.28 -2.15 -8.16
CA CYS A 22 -3.67 -0.90 -7.71
C CYS A 22 -2.41 -1.18 -6.88
N ALA A 23 -1.28 -0.58 -7.23
CA ALA A 23 -0.02 -0.73 -6.49
C ALA A 23 -0.10 -0.21 -5.04
N VAL A 24 -1.03 0.69 -4.74
CA VAL A 24 -1.20 1.29 -3.40
C VAL A 24 -2.24 0.53 -2.56
N CYS A 25 -3.49 0.43 -3.04
CA CYS A 25 -4.58 -0.16 -2.27
C CYS A 25 -4.89 -1.63 -2.62
N GLY A 26 -4.21 -2.24 -3.60
CA GLY A 26 -4.37 -3.67 -3.94
C GLY A 26 -5.66 -4.03 -4.69
N LYS A 27 -6.62 -3.10 -4.80
CA LYS A 27 -7.90 -3.32 -5.47
C LYS A 27 -7.73 -3.78 -6.92
N PRO A 28 -8.50 -4.79 -7.39
CA PRO A 28 -8.48 -5.25 -8.78
C PRO A 28 -9.11 -4.23 -9.74
N ILE A 29 -8.48 -4.01 -10.90
CA ILE A 29 -8.82 -2.95 -11.85
C ILE A 29 -8.92 -3.50 -13.28
N CYS A 30 -9.99 -3.13 -14.00
CA CYS A 30 -10.18 -3.42 -15.43
C CYS A 30 -9.39 -2.46 -16.34
N SER A 31 -9.40 -2.74 -17.65
CA SER A 31 -8.78 -1.88 -18.68
C SER A 31 -9.28 -0.44 -18.70
N ASP A 32 -10.52 -0.19 -18.26
CA ASP A 32 -11.15 1.12 -18.37
C ASP A 32 -10.85 2.01 -17.15
N CYS A 33 -10.57 1.38 -16.00
CA CYS A 33 -10.25 2.08 -14.75
C CYS A 33 -8.74 2.17 -14.50
N VAL A 34 -7.91 1.47 -15.28
CA VAL A 34 -6.48 1.42 -15.05
C VAL A 34 -5.82 2.74 -15.44
N VAL A 35 -4.96 3.23 -14.56
CA VAL A 35 -3.97 4.25 -14.89
C VAL A 35 -2.59 3.60 -14.78
N GLU A 36 -1.87 3.52 -15.89
CA GLU A 36 -0.51 2.96 -15.90
C GLU A 36 0.52 4.08 -15.73
N LYS A 37 1.41 3.93 -14.75
CA LYS A 37 2.60 4.79 -14.57
C LYS A 37 3.80 3.94 -14.21
N SER A 38 4.93 4.18 -14.88
CA SER A 38 6.21 3.50 -14.58
C SER A 38 6.09 1.96 -14.53
N GLY A 39 5.25 1.38 -15.41
CA GLY A 39 5.01 -0.07 -15.47
C GLY A 39 4.16 -0.64 -14.32
N ARG A 40 3.52 0.20 -13.50
CA ARG A 40 2.58 -0.19 -12.44
C ARG A 40 1.18 0.33 -12.72
N TYR A 41 0.19 -0.38 -12.20
CA TYR A 41 -1.22 -0.03 -12.32
C TYR A 41 -1.74 0.69 -11.08
N PHE A 42 -2.56 1.71 -11.30
CA PHE A 42 -3.20 2.51 -10.28
C PHE A 42 -4.70 2.61 -10.57
N CYS A 43 -5.49 2.74 -9.50
CA CYS A 43 -6.89 3.09 -9.64
C CYS A 43 -7.05 4.58 -9.96
N GLU A 44 -8.28 5.00 -10.24
CA GLU A 44 -8.63 6.38 -10.58
C GLU A 44 -8.39 7.40 -9.46
N ASP A 45 -8.07 6.95 -8.24
CA ASP A 45 -7.71 7.82 -7.12
C ASP A 45 -6.39 8.54 -7.40
N ALA A 46 -6.48 9.87 -7.57
CA ALA A 46 -5.34 10.72 -7.86
C ALA A 46 -4.27 10.70 -6.75
N LEU A 47 -4.66 10.51 -5.48
CA LEU A 47 -3.71 10.41 -4.37
C LEU A 47 -2.85 9.16 -4.51
N HIS A 48 -3.44 8.00 -4.85
CA HIS A 48 -2.67 6.76 -5.07
C HIS A 48 -1.69 6.89 -6.24
N GLN A 49 -2.05 7.65 -7.27
CA GLN A 49 -1.17 7.92 -8.42
C GLN A 49 -0.03 8.89 -8.10
N GLN A 50 -0.15 9.69 -7.03
CA GLN A 50 0.88 10.65 -6.58
C GLN A 50 1.81 10.02 -5.54
N VAL A 51 1.27 9.19 -4.65
CA VAL A 51 2.03 8.48 -3.59
C VAL A 51 3.23 7.76 -4.18
N PHE A 52 3.06 7.10 -5.33
CA PHE A 52 4.13 6.30 -5.93
C PHE A 52 5.36 7.10 -6.40
N ASP A 53 5.21 8.39 -6.72
CA ASP A 53 6.33 9.20 -7.23
C ASP A 53 7.28 9.63 -6.11
N GLN A 54 6.80 9.72 -4.87
CA GLN A 54 7.54 10.32 -3.74
C GLN A 54 7.69 9.40 -2.53
N TYR A 55 6.81 8.40 -2.40
CA TYR A 55 6.73 7.54 -1.24
C TYR A 55 7.07 6.08 -1.59
N THR A 56 7.64 5.40 -0.60
CA THR A 56 7.87 3.96 -0.60
C THR A 56 7.17 3.32 0.59
N VAL A 57 6.96 2.01 0.49
CA VAL A 57 6.42 1.21 1.58
C VAL A 57 7.44 1.17 2.73
N LEU A 58 7.00 1.57 3.92
CA LEU A 58 7.70 1.32 5.18
C LEU A 58 7.43 -0.10 5.67
N GLY A 59 6.18 -0.56 5.52
CA GLY A 59 5.71 -1.91 5.82
C GLY A 59 4.20 -1.93 6.02
N TRP A 60 3.65 -3.07 6.45
CA TRP A 60 2.24 -3.18 6.82
C TRP A 60 2.09 -3.42 8.31
N SER A 61 0.89 -3.15 8.82
CA SER A 61 0.53 -3.30 10.23
C SER A 61 -0.70 -4.21 10.37
N GLN A 62 -0.89 -4.80 11.55
CA GLN A 62 -1.99 -5.75 11.76
C GLN A 62 -3.35 -5.06 11.88
N THR A 63 -3.36 -3.82 12.37
CA THR A 63 -4.58 -3.07 12.66
C THR A 63 -4.48 -1.62 12.21
N MET A 64 -5.63 -1.01 11.90
CA MET A 64 -5.67 0.42 11.54
C MET A 64 -5.18 1.31 12.69
N PHE A 65 -5.38 0.88 13.94
CA PHE A 65 -4.93 1.62 15.12
C PHE A 65 -3.40 1.70 15.20
N GLU A 66 -2.71 0.58 14.98
CA GLU A 66 -1.25 0.53 14.92
C GLU A 66 -0.71 1.41 13.78
N ALA A 67 -1.29 1.32 12.59
CA ALA A 67 -0.91 2.18 11.46
C ALA A 67 -1.11 3.67 11.76
N GLU A 68 -2.21 4.04 12.40
CA GLU A 68 -2.48 5.42 12.83
C GLU A 68 -1.49 5.87 13.92
N LEU A 69 -1.15 4.99 14.87
CA LEU A 69 -0.15 5.26 15.90
C LEU A 69 1.23 5.52 15.30
N ILE A 70 1.66 4.67 14.36
CA ILE A 70 2.90 4.83 13.60
C ILE A 70 2.89 6.17 12.86
N ALA A 71 1.84 6.44 12.08
CA ALA A 71 1.75 7.66 11.28
C ALA A 71 1.76 8.93 12.14
N LYS A 72 1.04 8.94 13.27
CA LYS A 72 1.05 10.08 14.22
C LYS A 72 2.43 10.34 14.80
N ASN A 73 3.13 9.30 15.24
CA ASN A 73 4.46 9.46 15.81
C ASN A 73 5.46 9.93 14.75
N LEU A 74 5.51 9.30 13.58
CA LEU A 74 6.40 9.74 12.51
C LEU A 74 6.12 11.19 12.08
N THR A 75 4.85 11.56 11.92
CA THR A 75 4.45 12.94 11.59
C THR A 75 4.87 13.92 12.69
N ALA A 76 4.70 13.57 13.97
CA ALA A 76 5.16 14.39 15.10
C ALA A 76 6.69 14.59 15.11
N HIS A 77 7.44 13.69 14.47
CA HIS A 77 8.88 13.78 14.27
C HIS A 77 9.29 14.36 12.90
N ASN A 78 8.36 15.03 12.21
CA ASN A 78 8.55 15.66 10.89
C ASN A 78 8.87 14.67 9.77
N ILE A 79 8.27 13.48 9.83
CA ILE A 79 8.26 12.51 8.73
C ILE A 79 6.84 12.43 8.18
N PRO A 80 6.54 13.07 7.03
CA PRO A 80 5.26 12.92 6.35
C PRO A 80 4.98 11.44 6.10
N THR A 81 3.85 10.98 6.63
CA THR A 81 3.48 9.57 6.60
C THR A 81 2.05 9.43 6.09
N LEU A 82 1.86 8.51 5.16
CA LEU A 82 0.56 8.12 4.64
C LEU A 82 0.33 6.65 4.97
N TRP A 83 -0.92 6.22 5.07
CA TRP A 83 -1.24 4.81 5.12
C TRP A 83 -2.56 4.53 4.41
N PHE A 84 -2.65 3.35 3.80
CA PHE A 84 -3.82 2.92 3.06
C PHE A 84 -4.15 1.47 3.41
N ASN A 85 -5.43 1.12 3.49
CA ASN A 85 -5.82 -0.28 3.53
C ASN A 85 -5.53 -0.90 2.17
N ARG A 86 -4.64 -1.89 2.16
CA ARG A 86 -4.34 -2.68 0.98
C ARG A 86 -5.14 -3.97 1.03
N GLN A 87 -5.91 -4.24 -0.01
CA GLN A 87 -6.65 -5.48 -0.20
C GLN A 87 -5.70 -6.59 -0.64
N TRP A 88 -5.72 -7.69 0.11
CA TRP A 88 -4.96 -8.91 -0.16
C TRP A 88 -5.90 -10.04 -0.60
N TYR A 89 -5.33 -11.23 -0.80
CA TYR A 89 -6.07 -12.42 -1.17
C TYR A 89 -7.15 -12.76 -0.12
N ARG A 90 -8.36 -13.16 -0.58
CA ARG A 90 -9.55 -13.46 0.26
C ARG A 90 -10.10 -12.29 1.09
N ASN A 91 -10.02 -11.06 0.58
CA ASN A 91 -10.57 -9.86 1.24
C ASN A 91 -9.97 -9.59 2.64
N ASP A 92 -8.75 -10.08 2.92
CA ASP A 92 -8.00 -9.57 4.06
C ASP A 92 -7.46 -8.19 3.69
N GLU A 93 -7.72 -7.19 4.53
CA GLU A 93 -7.24 -5.83 4.33
C GLU A 93 -6.24 -5.51 5.44
N LYS A 94 -5.01 -5.16 5.06
CA LYS A 94 -3.99 -4.69 6.00
C LYS A 94 -3.59 -3.26 5.68
N PRO A 95 -3.51 -2.37 6.68
CA PRO A 95 -2.97 -1.04 6.47
C PRO A 95 -1.47 -1.13 6.11
N VAL A 96 -1.11 -0.50 5.01
CA VAL A 96 0.28 -0.34 4.55
C VAL A 96 0.68 1.10 4.81
N VAL A 97 1.81 1.28 5.48
CA VAL A 97 2.40 2.57 5.83
C VAL A 97 3.42 2.96 4.77
N PHE A 98 3.34 4.21 4.34
CA PHE A 98 4.18 4.81 3.32
C PHE A 98 4.91 6.03 3.90
N VAL A 99 6.19 6.16 3.55
CA VAL A 99 7.04 7.30 3.90
C VAL A 99 7.83 7.73 2.67
N GLU A 100 8.35 8.94 2.66
CA GLU A 100 9.20 9.41 1.55
C GLU A 100 10.45 8.52 1.38
N HIS A 101 10.95 8.39 0.15
CA HIS A 101 12.05 7.47 -0.18
C HIS A 101 13.31 7.69 0.64
N ASP A 102 13.63 8.94 0.96
CA ASP A 102 14.88 9.36 1.62
C ASP A 102 14.83 9.27 3.16
N VAL A 103 13.64 9.07 3.74
CA VAL A 103 13.44 9.06 5.20
C VAL A 103 13.19 7.66 5.79
N VAL A 104 13.17 6.60 4.98
CA VAL A 104 12.89 5.21 5.44
C VAL A 104 13.78 4.81 6.63
N ARG A 105 15.09 5.05 6.55
CA ARG A 105 16.02 4.73 7.62
C ARG A 105 15.70 5.50 8.90
N ARG A 106 15.45 6.80 8.76
CA ARG A 106 15.12 7.69 9.89
C ARG A 106 13.80 7.28 10.54
N ALA A 107 12.80 6.89 9.74
CA ALA A 107 11.52 6.38 10.24
C ALA A 107 11.72 5.12 11.09
N HIS A 108 12.54 4.16 10.63
CA HIS A 108 12.89 2.97 11.41
C HIS A 108 13.56 3.33 12.75
N GLU A 109 14.53 4.25 12.74
CA GLU A 109 15.24 4.70 13.95
C GLU A 109 14.29 5.33 14.99
N ILE A 110 13.32 6.14 14.53
CA ILE A 110 12.28 6.73 15.41
C ILE A 110 11.37 5.65 15.98
N LEU A 111 10.85 4.75 15.14
CA LEU A 111 9.95 3.68 15.62
C LEU A 111 10.66 2.74 16.59
N GLN A 112 11.94 2.44 16.36
CA GLN A 112 12.74 1.65 17.29
C GLN A 112 12.92 2.36 18.64
N THR A 113 13.16 3.68 18.62
CA THR A 113 13.32 4.49 19.85
C THR A 113 12.02 4.55 20.66
N LEU A 114 10.87 4.50 19.98
CA LEU A 114 9.54 4.55 20.60
C LEU A 114 8.97 3.17 20.94
N ASP A 115 9.72 2.09 20.71
CA ASP A 115 9.25 0.70 20.87
C ASP A 115 8.00 0.37 20.04
N LEU A 116 7.91 0.97 18.85
CA LEU A 116 6.80 0.80 17.89
C LEU A 116 7.21 -0.02 16.66
N LEU A 117 8.48 -0.41 16.56
CA LEU A 117 8.99 -1.07 15.35
C LEU A 117 8.30 -2.43 15.09
N ASP A 118 7.90 -3.14 16.14
CA ASP A 118 7.22 -4.43 16.04
C ASP A 118 5.82 -4.34 15.42
N PHE A 119 5.25 -3.14 15.32
CA PHE A 119 4.00 -2.90 14.62
C PHE A 119 4.18 -2.74 13.10
N ILE A 120 5.43 -2.66 12.62
CA ILE A 120 5.76 -2.68 11.20
C ILE A 120 6.26 -4.07 10.81
N ILE A 121 5.50 -4.71 9.94
CA ILE A 121 5.88 -5.98 9.32
C ILE A 121 6.37 -5.67 7.90
N LEU A 122 7.65 -5.97 7.66
CA LEU A 122 8.26 -5.79 6.35
C LEU A 122 7.70 -6.81 5.37
N ASP A 123 7.06 -6.31 4.32
CA ASP A 123 6.57 -7.15 3.25
C ASP A 123 7.74 -7.61 2.37
N ARG A 124 7.89 -8.93 2.17
CA ARG A 124 8.89 -9.47 1.23
C ARG A 124 8.33 -9.61 -0.20
N TYR A 125 7.21 -8.96 -0.52
CA TYR A 125 6.49 -9.16 -1.78
C TYR A 125 6.73 -8.10 -2.88
N ASP A 126 7.64 -7.14 -2.71
CA ASP A 126 8.14 -6.37 -3.86
C ASP A 126 9.17 -7.23 -4.64
N ARG A 127 8.67 -8.10 -5.52
CA ARG A 127 9.38 -8.65 -6.68
C ARG A 127 8.53 -8.49 -7.92
#